data_AF-A0A077NQ54-F1
#
_entry.id   AF-A0A077NQ54-F1
#
_cell.length_a   1.000
_cell.length_b   1.000
_cell.length_c   1.000
_cell.angle_alpha   90.00
_cell.angle_beta   90.00
_cell.angle_gamma   90.00
#
_symmetry.space_group_name_H-M   'P 1'
#
loop_
_entity.id
_entity.type
_entity.pdbx_description
1 polymer ?
#
loop_
_entity_poly.entity_id
_entity_poly.type
_entity_poly.pdbx_seq_one_letter_code
_entity_poly.pdbx_strand_id
1 'polypeptide(L)' 'MNTNAYTLIGRAICQLLDNNTPIYKTTITESMSDIFNAEYRGIYDEHCETFNDALKLLMNKTQS' A
#
# COMPACT_ATOMS: atom_id res chain seq x y z
N MET A 1 7.56 -14.73 -2.16
CA MET A 1 6.69 -13.65 -2.70
C MET A 1 6.01 -13.00 -1.53
N ASN A 2 6.13 -11.68 -1.33
CA ASN A 2 5.48 -11.00 -0.21
C ASN A 2 4.00 -10.77 -0.56
N THR A 3 3.16 -11.80 -0.34
CA THR A 3 1.73 -11.79 -0.65
C THR A 3 1.01 -10.65 0.07
N ASN A 4 1.38 -10.35 1.31
CA ASN A 4 0.75 -9.31 2.12
C ASN A 4 0.95 -7.91 1.52
N ALA A 5 2.13 -7.63 0.97
CA ALA A 5 2.41 -6.35 0.30
C ALA A 5 1.53 -6.16 -0.95
N TYR A 6 1.37 -7.20 -1.78
CA TYR A 6 0.46 -7.15 -2.93
C TYR A 6 -1.01 -7.04 -2.50
N THR A 7 -1.40 -7.71 -1.40
CA THR A 7 -2.75 -7.58 -0.83
C THR A 7 -3.02 -6.14 -0.38
N LEU A 8 -2.08 -5.48 0.27
CA LEU A 8 -2.22 -4.08 0.68
C LEU A 8 -2.37 -3.14 -0.52
N ILE A 9 -1.53 -3.31 -1.56
CA ILE A 9 -1.63 -2.54 -2.81
C ILE A 9 -3.00 -2.77 -3.47
N GLY A 10 -3.45 -4.02 -3.54
CA GLY A 10 -4.75 -4.38 -4.12
C GLY A 10 -5.91 -3.75 -3.36
N ARG A 11 -5.89 -3.78 -2.02
CA ARG A 11 -6.90 -3.11 -1.17
C ARG A 11 -6.96 -1.61 -1.43
N ALA A 12 -5.80 -0.95 -1.52
CA ALA A 12 -5.74 0.48 -1.81
C ALA A 12 -6.34 0.80 -3.20
N ILE A 13 -6.03 0.00 -4.22
CA ILE A 13 -6.61 0.18 -5.57
C ILE A 13 -8.14 0.00 -5.54
N CYS A 14 -8.65 -1.00 -4.83
CA CYS A 14 -10.11 -1.19 -4.70
C CYS A 14 -10.77 0.02 -4.02
N GLN A 15 -10.20 0.55 -2.94
CA GLN A 15 -10.74 1.75 -2.27
C GLN A 15 -10.77 2.97 -3.19
N LEU A 16 -9.74 3.15 -4.04
CA LEU A 16 -9.72 4.24 -5.02
C LEU A 16 -10.80 4.06 -6.08
N LEU A 17 -11.00 2.83 -6.58
CA LEU A 17 -12.05 2.51 -7.55
C LEU A 17 -13.45 2.74 -6.98
N ASP A 18 -13.71 2.30 -5.74
CA ASP A 18 -14.99 2.50 -5.05
C ASP A 18 -15.32 3.99 -4.89
N ASN A 19 -14.30 4.82 -4.72
CA ASN A 19 -14.42 6.28 -4.59
C ASN A 19 -14.32 7.04 -5.92
N ASN A 20 -14.30 6.34 -7.06
CA ASN A 20 -14.10 6.92 -8.40
C ASN A 20 -12.87 7.85 -8.48
N THR A 21 -11.83 7.52 -7.71
CA THR A 21 -10.59 8.29 -7.63
C THR A 21 -9.59 7.74 -8.66
N PRO A 22 -8.93 8.61 -9.45
CA PRO A 22 -7.92 8.18 -10.41
C PRO A 22 -6.78 7.36 -9.76
N ILE A 23 -6.37 6.30 -10.45
CA ILE A 23 -5.30 5.41 -10.01
C ILE A 23 -3.96 5.95 -10.50
N TYR A 24 -3.21 6.55 -9.59
CA TYR A 24 -1.83 7.00 -9.77
C TYR A 24 -0.97 6.44 -8.65
N LYS A 25 0.34 6.38 -8.86
CA LYS A 25 1.28 5.92 -7.82
C LYS A 25 1.15 6.70 -6.52
N THR A 26 0.88 8.01 -6.60
CA THR A 26 0.67 8.86 -5.43
C THR A 26 -0.63 8.51 -4.72
N THR A 27 -1.76 8.37 -5.43
CA THR A 27 -3.05 8.06 -4.82
C THR A 27 -3.08 6.65 -4.22
N ILE A 28 -2.38 5.69 -4.82
CA ILE A 28 -2.18 4.35 -4.21
C ILE A 28 -1.41 4.47 -2.90
N THR A 29 -0.34 5.27 -2.87
CA THR A 29 0.51 5.44 -1.68
C THR A 29 -0.24 6.14 -0.55
N GLU A 30 -1.05 7.14 -0.86
CA GLU A 30 -1.95 7.82 0.08
C GLU A 30 -2.97 6.85 0.66
N SER A 31 -3.70 6.11 -0.17
CA SER A 31 -4.69 5.13 0.29
C SER A 31 -4.04 3.99 1.10
N MET A 32 -2.85 3.51 0.73
CA MET A 32 -2.09 2.57 1.56
C MET A 32 -1.73 3.14 2.93
N SER A 33 -1.38 4.42 2.99
CA SER A 33 -1.04 5.10 4.26
C SER A 33 -2.27 5.19 5.16
N ASP A 34 -3.44 5.47 4.60
CA ASP A 34 -4.70 5.49 5.34
C ASP A 34 -5.06 4.11 5.90
N ILE A 35 -4.91 3.04 5.10
CA ILE A 35 -5.12 1.67 5.55
C ILE A 35 -4.14 1.32 6.69
N PHE A 36 -2.85 1.62 6.50
CA PHE A 36 -1.83 1.36 7.51
C PHE A 36 -2.12 2.12 8.81
N ASN A 37 -2.43 3.42 8.74
CA ASN A 37 -2.71 4.24 9.92
C ASN A 37 -3.96 3.77 10.68
N ALA A 38 -4.96 3.22 9.99
CA ALA A 38 -6.14 2.65 10.62
C ALA A 38 -5.85 1.33 11.38
N GLU A 39 -4.85 0.58 10.92
CA GLU A 39 -4.46 -0.72 11.50
C GLU A 39 -3.31 -0.60 12.51
N TYR A 40 -2.51 0.47 12.42
CA TYR A 40 -1.31 0.68 13.22
C TYR A 40 -1.61 0.93 14.70
N ARG A 41 -1.01 0.11 15.56
CA ARG A 41 -1.24 0.15 17.02
C ARG A 41 -0.19 0.94 17.80
N GLY A 42 0.68 1.69 17.12
CA GLY A 42 1.76 2.44 17.78
C GLY A 42 2.99 1.60 18.13
N ILE A 43 3.06 0.34 17.69
CA ILE A 43 4.22 -0.55 17.87
C ILE A 43 4.67 -1.09 16.52
N TYR A 44 5.97 -1.28 16.35
CA TYR A 44 6.50 -1.89 15.13
C TYR A 44 6.13 -3.37 15.06
N ASP A 45 5.39 -3.76 14.02
CA ASP A 45 4.91 -5.13 13.81
C ASP A 45 4.86 -5.51 12.32
N GLU A 46 4.19 -6.62 12.00
CA GLU A 46 4.04 -7.14 10.63
C GLU A 46 3.36 -6.16 9.66
N HIS A 47 2.57 -5.20 10.15
CA HIS A 47 1.92 -4.18 9.34
C HIS A 47 2.95 -3.17 8.85
N CYS A 48 3.93 -2.82 9.70
CA CYS A 48 5.05 -1.97 9.32
C CYS A 48 5.91 -2.61 8.22
N GLU A 49 6.19 -3.91 8.35
CA GLU A 49 6.94 -4.67 7.34
C GLU A 49 6.16 -4.77 6.02
N THR A 50 4.86 -5.07 6.09
CA THR A 50 3.98 -5.14 4.93
C THR A 50 3.90 -3.81 4.20
N PHE A 51 3.74 -2.70 4.92
CA PHE A 51 3.72 -1.35 4.36
C PHE A 51 5.05 -0.99 3.70
N ASN A 52 6.17 -1.25 4.36
CA ASN A 52 7.51 -0.98 3.82
C ASN A 52 7.79 -1.78 2.54
N ASP A 53 7.41 -3.05 2.49
CA ASP A 53 7.62 -3.87 1.30
C ASP A 53 6.68 -3.48 0.16
N ALA A 54 5.45 -3.08 0.45
CA ALA A 54 4.54 -2.52 -0.55
C ALA A 54 5.07 -1.20 -1.14
N LEU A 55 5.65 -0.33 -0.32
CA LEU A 55 6.35 0.87 -0.78
C LEU A 55 7.51 0.53 -1.70
N LYS A 56 8.37 -0.42 -1.33
CA LYS A 56 9.48 -0.87 -2.20
C LYS A 56 8.98 -1.40 -3.54
N LEU A 57 7.90 -2.18 -3.55
CA LEU A 57 7.31 -2.70 -4.79
C LEU A 57 6.78 -1.58 -5.69
N LEU A 58 6.11 -0.57 -5.13
CA LEU A 58 5.63 0.58 -5.90
C LEU A 58 6.79 1.49 -6.34
N MET A 59 7.83 1.63 -5.52
CA MET A 59 8.93 2.59 -5.73
C MET A 59 10.06 2.06 -6.60
N ASN A 60 10.33 0.76 -6.57
CA ASN A 60 11.31 0.15 -7.44
C ASN A 60 10.85 0.36 -8.88
N LYS A 61 11.55 1.27 -9.59
CA LYS A 61 11.63 1.22 -11.04
C LYS A 61 11.96 -0.23 -11.38
N THR A 62 11.16 -0.88 -12.20
CA THR A 62 11.70 -1.88 -13.11
C THR A 62 12.87 -1.21 -13.80
N GLN A 63 14.10 -1.49 -13.34
CA GLN A 63 15.29 -1.22 -14.14
C GLN A 63 15.13 -2.15 -15.35
N SER A 64 14.57 -1.57 -16.41
CA SER A 64 14.61 -2.11 -17.77
C SER A 64 15.89 -1.65 -18.43
#